data_AF-E3J172-F1
#
_entry.id   AF-E3J172-F1
#
_cell.length_a   1.000
_cell.length_b   1.000
_cell.length_c   1.000
_cell.angle_alpha   90.00
_cell.angle_beta   90.00
_cell.angle_gamma   90.00
#
_symmetry.space_group_name_H-M   'P 1'
#
loop_
_entity.id
_entity.type
_entity.pdbx_description
1 polymer ?
#
loop_
_entity_poly.entity_id
_entity_poly.type
_entity_poly.pdbx_seq_one_letter_code
_entity_poly.pdbx_strand_id
1 'polypeptide(L)'
;MGALEDWVARAGDALGLDPAAVDVAQLLDLTRDVAHGVARPAAPLTAFLVGLAAGQAGGGPAAVADAVATVRAALAEGPPDGDH
;
A
#
# COMPACT_ATOMS: atom_id res chain seq x y z
N MET A 1 -19.50 2.80 -10.32
CA MET A 1 -18.47 3.24 -9.36
C MET A 1 -18.93 2.85 -7.97
N GLY A 2 -18.11 2.13 -7.21
CA GLY A 2 -18.39 1.80 -5.81
C GLY A 2 -18.04 2.96 -4.87
N ALA A 3 -18.63 2.99 -3.68
CA ALA A 3 -18.39 4.05 -2.69
C ALA A 3 -16.90 4.27 -2.34
N LEU A 4 -16.09 3.20 -2.42
CA LEU A 4 -14.64 3.28 -2.22
C LEU A 4 -13.92 3.95 -3.39
N GLU A 5 -14.29 3.63 -4.63
CA GLU A 5 -13.73 4.26 -5.83
C GLU A 5 -14.06 5.76 -5.85
N ASP A 6 -15.30 6.13 -5.51
CA ASP A 6 -15.72 7.52 -5.37
C ASP A 6 -14.97 8.27 -4.25
N TRP A 7 -14.64 7.56 -3.17
CA TRP A 7 -13.83 8.12 -2.10
C TRP A 7 -12.38 8.35 -2.54
N VAL A 8 -11.75 7.36 -3.16
CA VAL A 8 -10.37 7.47 -3.66
C VAL A 8 -10.26 8.59 -4.69
N ALA A 9 -11.21 8.70 -5.61
CA ALA A 9 -11.26 9.79 -6.57
C ALA A 9 -11.33 11.17 -5.88
N ARG A 10 -12.30 11.36 -4.97
CA ARG A 10 -12.45 12.64 -4.24
C ARG A 10 -11.25 12.99 -3.36
N ALA A 11 -10.67 11.99 -2.68
CA ALA A 11 -9.49 12.20 -1.84
C ALA A 11 -8.25 12.50 -2.69
N GLY A 12 -8.09 11.82 -3.81
CA GLY A 12 -7.02 12.08 -4.79
C GLY A 12 -7.11 13.50 -5.33
N ASP A 13 -8.28 13.92 -5.80
CA ASP A 13 -8.55 15.28 -6.29
C ASP A 13 -8.20 16.33 -5.22
N ALA A 14 -8.62 16.13 -3.97
CA ALA A 14 -8.34 17.04 -2.87
C ALA A 14 -6.84 17.15 -2.54
N LEU A 15 -6.06 16.12 -2.84
CA LEU A 15 -4.61 16.06 -2.64
C LEU A 15 -3.81 16.45 -3.91
N GLY A 16 -4.49 16.73 -5.04
CA GLY A 16 -3.83 17.00 -6.32
C GLY A 16 -3.14 15.76 -6.92
N LEU A 17 -3.62 14.57 -6.61
CA LEU A 17 -3.10 13.29 -7.09
C LEU A 17 -4.01 12.72 -8.17
N ASP A 18 -3.42 12.11 -9.19
CA ASP A 18 -4.17 11.30 -10.16
C ASP A 18 -4.68 10.03 -9.48
N PRO A 19 -6.01 9.80 -9.36
CA PRO A 19 -6.56 8.59 -8.77
C PRO A 19 -6.16 7.32 -9.51
N ALA A 20 -5.83 7.42 -10.81
CA ALA A 20 -5.35 6.29 -11.62
C ALA A 20 -3.89 5.93 -11.34
N ALA A 21 -3.16 6.74 -10.56
CA ALA A 21 -1.78 6.45 -10.18
C ALA A 21 -1.67 5.32 -9.14
N VAL A 22 -2.78 4.91 -8.53
CA VAL A 22 -2.84 3.88 -7.50
C VAL A 22 -3.72 2.72 -7.95
N ASP A 23 -3.14 1.52 -7.99
CA ASP A 23 -3.93 0.29 -8.07
C ASP A 23 -4.55 -0.02 -6.70
N VAL A 24 -5.79 0.43 -6.51
CA VAL A 24 -6.54 0.28 -5.25
C VAL A 24 -6.69 -1.19 -4.86
N ALA A 25 -6.98 -2.07 -5.83
CA ALA A 25 -7.17 -3.48 -5.55
C ALA A 25 -5.88 -4.12 -5.04
N GLN A 26 -4.75 -3.86 -5.72
CA GLN A 26 -3.44 -4.36 -5.31
C GLN A 26 -3.04 -3.89 -3.90
N LEU A 27 -3.29 -2.61 -3.57
CA LEU A 27 -2.94 -2.06 -2.26
C LEU A 27 -3.82 -2.64 -1.14
N LEU A 28 -5.11 -2.86 -1.39
CA LEU A 28 -6.01 -3.50 -0.43
C LEU A 28 -5.66 -4.97 -0.21
N ASP A 29 -5.26 -5.69 -1.26
CA ASP A 29 -4.79 -7.06 -1.14
C ASP A 29 -3.47 -7.14 -0.36
N LEU A 30 -2.52 -6.24 -0.62
CA LEU A 30 -1.27 -6.16 0.16
C LEU A 30 -1.55 -5.92 1.65
N THR A 31 -2.37 -4.93 1.96
CA THR A 31 -2.68 -4.58 3.36
C THR A 31 -3.48 -5.68 4.06
N ARG A 32 -4.32 -6.43 3.32
CA ARG A 32 -4.96 -7.66 3.80
C ARG A 32 -3.91 -8.71 4.17
N ASP A 33 -2.98 -9.02 3.27
CA ASP A 33 -1.96 -10.04 3.51
C ASP A 33 -1.11 -9.70 4.73
N VAL A 34 -0.70 -8.44 4.86
CA VAL A 34 0.06 -7.95 6.01
C VAL A 34 -0.74 -8.01 7.31
N ALA A 35 -2.03 -7.65 7.29
CA ALA A 35 -2.88 -7.73 8.48
C ALA A 35 -3.01 -9.17 9.00
N HIS A 36 -3.00 -10.16 8.11
CA HIS A 36 -3.07 -11.58 8.44
C HIS A 36 -1.71 -12.16 8.85
N GLY A 37 -0.62 -11.76 8.17
CA GLY A 37 0.71 -12.33 8.40
C GLY A 37 1.53 -11.65 9.50
N VAL A 38 1.23 -10.39 9.84
CA VAL A 38 1.96 -9.61 10.85
C VAL A 38 1.05 -9.29 12.03
N ALA A 39 0.15 -8.31 11.87
CA ALA A 39 -0.85 -7.92 12.85
C ALA A 39 -1.82 -6.91 12.22
N ARG A 40 -3.05 -6.80 12.76
CA ARG A 40 -4.05 -5.82 12.29
C ARG A 40 -3.53 -4.38 12.13
N PRO A 41 -2.73 -3.81 13.05
CA PRO A 41 -2.19 -2.45 12.89
C PRO A 41 -1.20 -2.29 11.74
N ALA A 42 -0.64 -3.38 11.20
CA ALA A 42 0.35 -3.33 10.14
C ALA A 42 -0.25 -2.90 8.79
N ALA A 43 -1.54 -3.12 8.55
CA ALA A 43 -2.23 -2.69 7.32
C ALA A 43 -2.08 -1.17 7.02
N PRO A 44 -2.52 -0.24 7.89
CA PRO A 44 -2.38 1.19 7.61
C PRO A 44 -0.91 1.64 7.58
N LEU A 45 -0.02 1.02 8.37
CA LEU A 45 1.40 1.34 8.36
C LEU A 45 2.06 0.95 7.04
N THR A 46 1.73 -0.22 6.50
CA THR A 46 2.20 -0.66 5.19
C THR A 46 1.72 0.26 4.07
N ALA A 47 0.43 0.64 4.06
CA ALA A 47 -0.09 1.56 3.06
C ALA A 47 0.67 2.90 3.07
N PHE A 48 0.96 3.42 4.27
CA PHE A 48 1.75 4.64 4.43
C PHE A 48 3.19 4.47 3.92
N LEU A 49 3.87 3.37 4.28
CA LEU A 49 5.26 3.10 3.85
C LEU A 49 5.38 2.92 2.33
N VAL A 50 4.43 2.22 1.71
CA VAL A 50 4.37 2.07 0.25
C VAL A 50 4.22 3.44 -0.43
N GLY A 51 3.28 4.26 0.05
CA GLY A 51 3.08 5.61 -0.48
C GLY A 51 4.31 6.51 -0.28
N LEU A 52 4.95 6.45 0.89
CA LEU A 52 6.15 7.21 1.20
C LEU A 52 7.33 6.82 0.31
N ALA A 53 7.59 5.51 0.16
CA ALA A 53 8.66 4.99 -0.68
C ALA A 53 8.43 5.33 -2.16
N ALA A 54 7.20 5.16 -2.65
CA ALA A 54 6.85 5.53 -4.03
C ALA A 54 7.04 7.03 -4.28
N GLY A 55 6.61 7.89 -3.35
CA GLY A 55 6.83 9.34 -3.43
C GLY A 55 8.31 9.72 -3.45
N GLN A 56 9.15 9.04 -2.66
CA GLN A 56 10.61 9.24 -2.66
C GLN A 56 11.28 8.79 -3.97
N ALA A 57 10.69 7.82 -4.67
CA ALA A 57 11.16 7.31 -5.96
C ALA A 57 10.67 8.13 -7.18
N GLY A 58 10.04 9.29 -6.96
CA GLY A 58 9.51 10.14 -8.04
C GLY A 58 8.04 9.89 -8.38
N GLY A 59 7.39 8.97 -7.68
CA GLY A 59 5.95 8.69 -7.80
C GLY A 59 5.56 7.84 -9.01
N GLY A 60 4.24 7.72 -9.19
CA GLY A 60 3.62 7.01 -10.31
C GLY A 60 3.43 5.50 -10.10
N PRO A 61 2.70 4.83 -11.01
CA PRO A 61 2.30 3.44 -10.84
C PRO A 61 3.46 2.45 -10.70
N ALA A 62 4.57 2.68 -11.41
CA ALA A 62 5.75 1.81 -11.34
C ALA A 62 6.42 1.85 -9.95
N ALA A 63 6.60 3.05 -9.40
CA ALA A 63 7.18 3.22 -8.07
C ALA A 63 6.31 2.58 -6.96
N VAL A 64 4.99 2.66 -7.11
CA VAL A 64 4.04 1.96 -6.22
C VAL A 64 4.18 0.45 -6.35
N ALA A 65 4.21 -0.08 -7.58
CA ALA A 65 4.35 -1.52 -7.83
C ALA A 65 5.67 -2.08 -7.27
N ASP A 66 6.78 -1.35 -7.41
CA ASP A 66 8.09 -1.73 -6.88
C ASP A 66 8.09 -1.76 -5.33
N ALA A 67 7.47 -0.75 -4.71
CA ALA A 67 7.32 -0.71 -3.25
C ALA A 67 6.43 -1.85 -2.73
N VAL A 68 5.32 -2.14 -3.44
CA VAL A 68 4.45 -3.29 -3.13
C VAL A 68 5.23 -4.60 -3.23
N ALA A 69 5.99 -4.80 -4.30
CA ALA A 69 6.79 -6.01 -4.50
C ALA A 69 7.82 -6.20 -3.36
N THR A 70 8.46 -5.11 -2.93
CA THR A 70 9.40 -5.10 -1.81
C THR A 70 8.73 -5.56 -0.50
N VAL A 71 7.56 -5.02 -0.17
CA VAL A 71 6.82 -5.42 1.04
C VAL A 71 6.37 -6.88 0.96
N ARG A 72 5.94 -7.35 -0.22
CA ARG A 72 5.56 -8.76 -0.40
C ARG A 72 6.74 -9.71 -0.20
N ALA A 73 7.93 -9.35 -0.66
CA ALA A 73 9.14 -10.11 -0.41
C ALA A 73 9.46 -10.18 1.09
N ALA A 74 9.42 -9.05 1.79
CA ALA A 74 9.64 -9.01 3.24
C ALA A 74 8.61 -9.84 4.03
N LEU A 75 7.34 -9.86 3.60
CA LEU A 75 6.31 -10.69 4.22
C LEU A 75 6.56 -12.20 4.02
N ALA A 76 7.13 -12.59 2.87
CA ALA A 76 7.45 -13.98 2.56
C ALA A 76 8.66 -14.52 3.34
N GLU A 77 9.59 -13.66 3.74
CA GLU A 77 10.75 -14.00 4.58
C GLU A 77 10.36 -14.27 6.06
N GLY A 78 9.14 -13.89 6.46
CA GLY A 78 8.65 -13.98 7.84
C GLY A 78 9.16 -12.84 8.73
N PRO A 79 8.52 -12.59 9.89
CA PRO A 79 9.05 -11.60 10.82
C PRO A 79 10.46 -12.05 11.28
N PRO A 80 11.43 -11.13 11.42
CA PRO A 80 12.71 -11.48 12.03
C PRO A 80 12.43 -12.03 13.43
N ASP A 81 12.99 -13.20 13.76
CA ASP A 81 12.80 -13.89 15.04
C ASP A 81 12.82 -12.89 16.21
N GLY A 82 11.66 -12.71 16.84
CA GLY A 82 11.44 -11.71 17.88
C GLY A 82 10.24 -12.09 18.73
N ASP A 83 10.52 -12.92 19.73
CA ASP A 83 9.72 -13.31 20.91
C ASP A 83 8.19 -13.09 20.86
N HIS A 84 7.47 -14.22 20.85
CA HIS A 84 6.10 -14.32 21.38
C HIS A 84 6.11 -14.53 22.89
#